data_AF-A0A960ZQA6-F1
#
_entry.id   AF-A0A960ZQA6-F1
#
_cell.length_a   1.000
_cell.length_b   1.000
_cell.length_c   1.000
_cell.angle_alpha   90.00
_cell.angle_beta   90.00
_cell.angle_gamma   90.00
#
_symmetry.space_group_name_H-M   'P 1'
#
loop_
_entity.id
_entity.type
_entity.pdbx_description
1 polymer ?
#
loop_
_entity_poly.entity_id
_entity_poly.type
_entity_poly.pdbx_seq_one_letter_code
_entity_poly.pdbx_strand_id
1 'polypeptide(L)'
;MKSILSFAVFLLSSMLAIAAPDERSFPDIEIFINNHQFGKNNGCSGGLGKIGKMTCGHPKTVSEVSWELLESTEEGDRYRFVRLFPSDSETPSTETKEVVYRGEVLEIWKDSIQRIVLRSKSKGQVQD
;
A
#
# COMPACT_ATOMS: atom_id res chain seq x y z
N MET A 1 -52.47 49.96 -29.68
CA MET A 1 -51.53 50.46 -28.65
C MET A 1 -50.77 49.26 -28.09
N LYS A 2 -49.47 49.19 -28.39
CA LYS A 2 -48.32 48.67 -27.60
C LYS A 2 -48.57 47.49 -26.63
N SER A 3 -47.93 46.34 -26.90
CA SER A 3 -46.77 45.82 -26.10
C SER A 3 -47.20 44.92 -24.93
N ILE A 4 -46.52 43.85 -24.50
CA ILE A 4 -45.26 43.19 -24.84
C ILE A 4 -45.38 41.72 -24.40
N LEU A 5 -44.81 40.86 -25.22
CA LEU A 5 -44.49 39.45 -25.01
C LEU A 5 -43.57 39.27 -23.78
N SER A 6 -43.80 38.27 -22.93
CA SER A 6 -42.75 37.81 -21.99
C SER A 6 -42.67 36.29 -21.98
N PHE A 7 -41.73 35.78 -22.77
CA PHE A 7 -41.23 34.41 -22.70
C PHE A 7 -40.19 34.34 -21.58
N ALA A 8 -40.52 33.69 -20.47
CA ALA A 8 -39.53 33.32 -19.46
C ALA A 8 -38.89 31.99 -19.89
N VAL A 9 -37.66 32.05 -20.43
CA VAL A 9 -36.82 30.89 -20.70
C VAL A 9 -36.04 30.58 -19.42
N PHE A 10 -36.43 29.54 -18.69
CA PHE A 10 -35.65 28.98 -17.60
C PHE A 10 -34.60 28.03 -18.17
N LEU A 11 -33.37 28.53 -18.33
CA LEU A 11 -32.19 27.69 -18.60
C LEU A 11 -31.78 26.99 -17.30
N LEU A 12 -32.24 25.75 -17.11
CA LEU A 12 -31.65 24.83 -16.14
C LEU A 12 -30.28 24.39 -16.67
N SER A 13 -29.24 25.11 -16.27
CA SER A 13 -27.85 24.64 -16.42
C SER A 13 -27.64 23.52 -15.41
N SER A 14 -27.72 22.27 -15.88
CA SER A 14 -27.32 21.11 -15.09
C SER A 14 -25.79 21.14 -14.95
N MET A 15 -25.31 21.68 -13.84
CA MET A 15 -23.91 21.52 -13.46
C MET A 15 -23.67 20.03 -13.21
N LEU A 16 -22.96 19.37 -14.13
CA LEU A 16 -22.24 18.15 -13.78
C LEU A 16 -21.21 18.55 -12.73
N ALA A 17 -21.52 18.26 -11.46
CA ALA A 17 -20.51 18.20 -10.43
C ALA A 17 -19.56 17.05 -10.78
N ILE A 18 -18.43 17.37 -11.41
CA ILE A 18 -17.29 16.47 -11.45
C ILE A 18 -16.81 16.41 -10.01
N ALA A 19 -17.17 15.34 -9.29
CA ALA A 19 -16.61 15.07 -7.98
C ALA A 19 -15.09 15.05 -8.15
N ALA A 20 -14.39 15.92 -7.42
CA ALA A 20 -12.95 15.83 -7.32
C ALA A 20 -12.60 14.41 -6.83
N PRO A 21 -11.55 13.77 -7.39
CA PRO A 21 -11.14 12.46 -6.90
C PRO A 21 -10.86 12.59 -5.41
N ASP A 22 -11.59 11.80 -4.61
CA ASP A 22 -11.41 11.68 -3.18
C ASP A 22 -9.93 11.39 -2.93
N GLU A 23 -9.24 12.33 -2.29
CA GLU A 23 -7.81 12.23 -1.99
C GLU A 23 -7.68 11.18 -0.88
N ARG A 24 -7.75 9.91 -1.29
CA ARG A 24 -7.78 8.75 -0.40
C ARG A 24 -6.63 8.89 0.59
N SER A 25 -6.95 9.11 1.87
CA SER A 25 -5.92 9.18 2.90
C SER A 25 -5.11 7.90 2.86
N PHE A 26 -3.79 8.01 2.75
CA PHE A 26 -2.92 6.83 2.65
C PHE A 26 -3.19 5.93 3.85
N PRO A 27 -3.63 4.67 3.65
CA PRO A 27 -4.02 3.85 4.77
C PRO A 27 -2.81 3.61 5.69
N ASP A 28 -3.08 3.40 6.97
CA ASP A 28 -2.06 3.01 7.94
C ASP A 28 -1.67 1.54 7.65
N ILE A 29 -0.77 1.35 6.69
CA ILE A 29 -0.31 0.05 6.21
C ILE A 29 1.00 -0.31 6.89
N GLU A 30 1.13 -1.57 7.28
CA GLU A 30 2.34 -2.16 7.82
C GLU A 30 2.90 -3.19 6.83
N ILE A 31 4.21 -3.13 6.59
CA ILE A 31 4.97 -4.26 6.06
C ILE A 31 5.51 -5.08 7.23
N PHE A 32 5.31 -6.39 7.19
CA PHE A 32 5.81 -7.32 8.20
C PHE A 32 6.66 -8.42 7.57
N ILE A 33 7.90 -8.54 8.05
CA ILE A 33 8.82 -9.64 7.70
C ILE A 33 8.84 -10.60 8.89
N ASN A 34 8.23 -11.77 8.72
CA ASN A 34 8.22 -12.84 9.70
C ASN A 34 9.39 -13.81 9.42
N ASN A 35 10.31 -13.95 10.37
CA ASN A 35 11.42 -14.88 10.31
C ASN A 35 11.00 -16.25 10.86
N HIS A 36 9.99 -16.89 10.25
CA HIS A 36 9.30 -18.04 10.85
C HIS A 36 10.20 -19.24 11.16
N GLN A 37 11.33 -19.39 10.45
CA GLN A 37 12.33 -20.41 10.78
C GLN A 37 12.86 -20.27 12.22
N PHE A 38 12.87 -19.05 12.77
CA PHE A 38 13.39 -18.71 14.09
C PHE A 38 12.27 -18.50 15.13
N GLY A 39 11.04 -18.92 14.81
CA GLY A 39 9.89 -18.87 15.70
C GLY A 39 8.73 -18.06 15.13
N LYS A 40 7.50 -18.43 15.50
CA LYS A 40 6.26 -17.85 14.95
C LYS A 40 6.14 -16.33 15.17
N ASN A 41 6.71 -15.83 16.26
CA ASN A 41 6.64 -14.42 16.65
C ASN A 41 7.94 -13.65 16.31
N ASN A 42 8.88 -14.26 15.58
CA ASN A 42 10.12 -13.60 15.19
C ASN A 42 9.90 -12.76 13.93
N GLY A 43 10.32 -11.50 13.92
CA GLY A 43 10.14 -10.64 12.77
C GLY A 43 10.35 -9.16 13.08
N CYS A 44 10.19 -8.35 12.05
CA CYS A 44 10.22 -6.90 12.14
C CYS A 44 9.04 -6.33 11.38
N SER A 45 8.52 -5.20 11.84
CA SER A 45 7.52 -4.45 11.10
C SER A 45 7.93 -3.00 10.90
N GLY A 46 7.39 -2.41 9.84
CA GLY A 46 7.58 -1.01 9.49
C GLY A 46 6.32 -0.42 8.88
N GLY A 47 6.16 0.90 9.02
CA GLY A 47 5.12 1.60 8.27
C GLY A 47 5.42 1.55 6.77
N LEU A 48 4.41 1.23 5.97
CA LEU A 48 4.51 1.28 4.52
C LEU A 48 4.10 2.69 4.07
N GLY A 49 5.08 3.49 3.64
CA GLY A 49 4.85 4.79 2.98
C GLY A 49 4.85 4.67 1.45
N LYS A 50 4.86 5.82 0.74
CA LYS A 50 4.97 5.85 -0.73
C LYS A 50 6.29 5.26 -1.23
N ILE A 51 7.39 5.56 -0.56
CA ILE A 51 8.72 5.00 -0.86
C ILE A 51 9.33 4.60 0.47
N GLY A 52 10.03 3.48 0.52
CA GLY A 52 10.71 3.07 1.74
C GLY A 52 11.59 1.85 1.57
N LYS A 53 12.25 1.51 2.67
CA LYS A 53 13.15 0.38 2.78
C LYS A 53 13.16 -0.14 4.21
N MET A 54 13.26 -1.46 4.37
CA MET A 54 13.40 -2.13 5.65
C MET A 54 14.37 -3.30 5.53
N THR A 55 15.18 -3.49 6.56
CA THR A 55 16.09 -4.64 6.68
C THR A 55 15.70 -5.46 7.90
N CYS A 56 15.54 -6.77 7.74
CA CYS A 56 15.17 -7.67 8.84
C CYS A 56 15.64 -9.09 8.59
N GLY A 57 16.10 -9.76 9.64
CA GLY A 57 16.44 -11.17 9.59
C GLY A 57 17.50 -11.54 10.62
N HIS A 58 17.96 -12.77 10.53
CA HIS A 58 19.11 -13.27 11.28
C HIS A 58 20.34 -13.31 10.36
N PRO A 59 21.57 -13.38 10.90
CA PRO A 59 22.77 -13.48 10.07
C PRO A 59 22.65 -14.57 8.99
N LYS A 60 23.11 -14.26 7.78
CA LYS A 60 23.00 -15.06 6.55
C LYS A 60 21.58 -15.27 6.02
N THR A 61 20.60 -14.62 6.61
CA THR A 61 19.17 -14.70 6.26
C THR A 61 18.50 -13.33 6.35
N VAL A 62 19.28 -12.25 6.16
CA VAL A 62 18.75 -10.89 6.21
C VAL A 62 18.05 -10.58 4.89
N SER A 63 16.81 -10.11 4.96
CA SER A 63 16.15 -9.48 3.81
C SER A 63 16.34 -7.98 3.90
N GLU A 64 16.77 -7.37 2.80
CA GLU A 64 16.50 -5.95 2.54
C GLU A 64 15.34 -5.85 1.56
N VAL A 65 14.27 -5.17 1.96
CA VAL A 65 13.06 -4.97 1.15
C VAL A 65 12.88 -3.48 0.93
N SER A 66 12.87 -3.04 -0.32
CA SER A 66 12.52 -1.68 -0.72
C SER A 66 11.20 -1.67 -1.49
N TRP A 67 10.54 -0.52 -1.49
CA TRP A 67 9.27 -0.35 -2.20
C TRP A 67 9.06 1.06 -2.72
N GLU A 68 8.20 1.13 -3.73
CA GLU A 68 7.70 2.36 -4.34
C GLU A 68 6.21 2.17 -4.70
N LEU A 69 5.38 3.12 -4.32
CA LEU A 69 4.00 3.26 -4.78
C LEU A 69 4.02 3.77 -6.22
N LEU A 70 3.47 2.98 -7.12
CA LEU A 70 3.37 3.31 -8.54
C LEU A 70 2.13 4.16 -8.82
N GLU A 71 0.99 3.76 -8.27
CA GLU A 71 -0.30 4.43 -8.46
C GLU A 71 -1.25 4.08 -7.31
N SER A 72 -2.19 4.98 -7.05
CA SER A 72 -3.34 4.75 -6.19
C SER A 72 -4.61 4.89 -7.04
N THR A 73 -5.39 3.81 -7.14
CA THR A 73 -6.67 3.80 -7.87
C THR A 73 -7.81 3.40 -6.93
N GLU A 74 -9.04 3.44 -7.43
CA GLU A 74 -10.20 2.91 -6.71
C GLU A 74 -10.04 1.42 -6.39
N GLU A 75 -9.27 0.68 -7.20
CA GLU A 75 -9.03 -0.75 -7.03
C GLU A 75 -8.01 -1.06 -5.92
N GLY A 76 -7.18 -0.09 -5.53
CA GLY A 76 -6.16 -0.25 -4.50
C GLY A 76 -4.88 0.53 -4.79
N ASP A 77 -3.89 0.31 -3.94
CA ASP A 77 -2.56 0.91 -4.07
C ASP A 77 -1.62 -0.09 -4.75
N ARG A 78 -1.08 0.27 -5.91
CA ARG A 78 -0.10 -0.56 -6.63
C ARG A 78 1.30 -0.20 -6.20
N TYR A 79 2.06 -1.21 -5.77
CA TYR A 79 3.45 -1.05 -5.36
C TYR A 79 4.37 -1.93 -6.18
N ARG A 80 5.60 -1.47 -6.38
CA ARG A 80 6.74 -2.30 -6.75
C ARG A 80 7.59 -2.54 -5.52
N PHE A 81 7.81 -3.80 -5.19
CA PHE A 81 8.74 -4.23 -4.16
C PHE A 81 9.98 -4.84 -4.79
N VAL A 82 11.13 -4.59 -4.20
CA VAL A 82 12.39 -5.26 -4.50
C VAL A 82 12.92 -5.88 -3.23
N ARG A 83 13.27 -7.15 -3.27
CA ARG A 83 13.89 -7.88 -2.17
C ARG A 83 15.29 -8.30 -2.57
N LEU A 84 16.27 -7.95 -1.74
CA LEU A 84 17.63 -8.48 -1.78
C LEU A 84 17.77 -9.52 -0.66
N PHE A 85 18.11 -10.77 -0.99
CA PHE A 85 18.16 -11.86 -0.03
C PHE A 85 19.17 -12.98 -0.38
N PRO A 86 19.96 -13.48 0.58
CA PRO A 86 20.29 -12.80 1.83
C PRO A 86 21.13 -11.56 1.54
N SER A 87 20.71 -10.39 2.01
CA SER A 87 21.36 -9.11 1.72
C SER A 87 22.75 -8.96 2.35
N ASP A 88 23.06 -9.79 3.34
CA ASP A 88 24.35 -9.85 4.04
C ASP A 88 25.28 -10.96 3.52
N SER A 89 24.94 -11.57 2.39
CA SER A 89 25.79 -12.55 1.71
C SER A 89 26.66 -11.91 0.62
N GLU A 90 27.73 -12.58 0.22
CA GLU A 90 28.59 -12.16 -0.90
C GLU A 90 27.88 -12.28 -2.27
N THR A 91 26.85 -13.12 -2.34
CA THR A 91 26.09 -13.43 -3.56
C THR A 91 24.59 -13.28 -3.31
N PRO A 92 24.10 -12.07 -3.03
CA PRO A 92 22.70 -11.86 -2.75
C PRO A 92 21.86 -12.07 -4.03
N SER A 93 20.66 -12.60 -3.87
CA SER A 93 19.66 -12.67 -4.95
C SER A 93 18.74 -11.46 -4.88
N THR A 94 18.36 -10.92 -6.05
CA THR A 94 17.39 -9.84 -6.16
C THR A 94 16.11 -10.35 -6.81
N GLU A 95 14.99 -10.10 -6.16
CA GLU A 95 13.65 -10.38 -6.69
C GLU A 95 12.80 -9.12 -6.70
N THR A 96 11.98 -8.96 -7.75
CA THR A 96 11.06 -7.83 -7.88
C THR A 96 9.64 -8.34 -8.03
N LYS A 97 8.68 -7.70 -7.33
CA LYS A 97 7.25 -7.99 -7.46
C LYS A 97 6.44 -6.70 -7.52
N GLU A 98 5.47 -6.67 -8.41
CA GLU A 98 4.42 -5.66 -8.40
C GLU A 98 3.15 -6.27 -7.81
N VAL A 99 2.52 -5.56 -6.88
CA VAL A 99 1.34 -6.04 -6.17
C VAL A 99 0.32 -4.91 -6.02
N VAL A 100 -0.96 -5.27 -5.88
CA VAL A 100 -2.05 -4.33 -5.60
C VAL A 100 -2.59 -4.61 -4.21
N TYR A 101 -2.45 -3.65 -3.31
CA TYR A 101 -2.96 -3.73 -1.94
C TYR A 101 -4.37 -3.16 -1.86
N ARG A 102 -5.31 -3.96 -1.34
CA ARG A 102 -6.74 -3.64 -1.28
C ARG A 102 -7.29 -3.50 0.15
N GLY A 103 -6.41 -3.37 1.13
CA GLY A 103 -6.79 -3.27 2.55
C GLY A 103 -6.78 -4.59 3.34
N GLU A 104 -6.59 -5.72 2.66
CA GLU A 104 -6.50 -7.05 3.29
C GLU A 104 -5.04 -7.54 3.37
N VAL A 105 -4.80 -8.56 4.21
CA VAL A 105 -3.46 -9.17 4.34
C VAL A 105 -3.01 -9.71 2.98
N LEU A 106 -1.90 -9.18 2.47
CA LEU A 106 -1.34 -9.53 1.18
C LEU A 106 0.05 -10.12 1.35
N GLU A 107 0.25 -11.34 0.88
CA GLU A 107 1.58 -11.97 0.87
C GLU A 107 2.37 -11.54 -0.37
N ILE A 108 3.54 -10.95 -0.15
CA ILE A 108 4.46 -10.57 -1.24
C ILE A 108 5.42 -11.74 -1.49
N TRP A 109 6.05 -12.27 -0.45
CA TRP A 109 6.96 -13.43 -0.52
C TRP A 109 6.72 -14.41 0.61
N LYS A 110 7.03 -15.68 0.32
CA LYS A 110 7.12 -16.75 1.31
C LYS A 110 8.13 -17.79 0.84
N ASP A 111 9.08 -18.11 1.69
CA ASP A 111 10.07 -19.15 1.48
C ASP A 111 10.23 -20.00 2.76
N SER A 112 11.25 -20.84 2.84
CA SER A 112 11.50 -21.70 4.00
C SER A 112 11.93 -20.93 5.24
N ILE A 113 12.40 -19.69 5.09
CA ILE A 113 13.03 -18.86 6.12
C ILE A 113 12.08 -17.75 6.58
N GLN A 114 11.50 -17.04 5.62
CA GLN A 114 10.75 -15.81 5.84
C GLN A 114 9.41 -15.77 5.10
N ARG A 115 8.48 -15.01 5.68
CA ARG A 115 7.23 -14.58 5.04
C ARG A 115 7.11 -13.06 5.11
N ILE A 116 6.84 -12.42 3.99
CA ILE A 116 6.74 -10.96 3.87
C ILE A 116 5.33 -10.61 3.45
N VAL A 117 4.63 -9.83 4.27
CA VAL A 117 3.22 -9.46 4.04
C VAL A 117 3.00 -7.96 4.22
N LEU A 118 1.98 -7.45 3.53
CA LEU A 118 1.33 -6.19 3.87
C LEU A 118 0.08 -6.49 4.71
N ARG A 119 -0.21 -5.63 5.68
CA ARG A 119 -1.45 -5.68 6.46
C ARG A 119 -1.81 -4.29 6.98
N SER A 120 -3.06 -4.09 7.31
CA SER A 120 -3.46 -2.87 8.03
C SER A 120 -2.84 -2.87 9.42
N LYS A 121 -2.29 -1.74 9.87
CA LYS A 121 -2.09 -1.52 11.31
C LYS A 121 -3.47 -1.54 11.94
N SER A 122 -3.75 -2.54 12.78
CA SER A 122 -4.90 -2.44 13.67
C SER A 122 -4.72 -1.15 14.47
N LYS A 123 -5.57 -0.15 14.24
CA LYS A 123 -5.73 0.94 15.21
C LYS A 123 -6.05 0.24 16.51
N GLY A 124 -5.19 0.36 17.52
CA GLY A 124 -5.50 -0.15 18.85
C GLY A 124 -6.91 0.33 19.16
N GLN A 125 -7.84 -0.61 19.40
CA GLN A 125 -9.13 -0.22 19.94
C GLN A 125 -8.81 0.43 21.27
N VAL A 126 -8.96 1.75 21.34
CA VAL A 126 -9.12 2.45 22.61
C VAL A 126 -10.39 1.83 23.19
N GLN A 127 -10.18 0.94 24.16
CA GLN A 127 -11.23 0.40 24.97
C GLN A 127 -11.56 1.52 25.96
N ASP A 128 -12.64 2.26 25.68
CA ASP A 128 -13.27 3.17 26.63
C ASP A 128 -13.78 2.41 27.86
#